data_AF-W2G4E1-F1
#
_entry.id   AF-W2G4E1-F1
#
_cell.length_a   1.000
_cell.length_b   1.000
_cell.length_c   1.000
_cell.angle_alpha   90.00
_cell.angle_beta   90.00
_cell.angle_gamma   90.00
#
_symmetry.space_group_name_H-M   'P 1'
#
loop_
_entity.id
_entity.type
_entity.pdbx_description
1 polymer ?
#
loop_
_entity_poly.entity_id
_entity_poly.type
_entity_poly.pdbx_seq_one_letter_code
_entity_poly.pdbx_strand_id
1 'polypeptide(L)'
;MREREILVECRKCPDSDQVTQDLRRVYDGITTDATRVRVLLTMHLEPLQNPPPNSEKIQSFYNKDERRAKQIQKVRQAAAKKEKREREAAAAAAKIAKETPRVTGTTGEVIQTDGRDDQGTTPASSEVPDGKSALRSKKRPRKETG
;
A
#
# COMPACT_ATOMS: atom_id res chain seq x y z
N MET A 1 14.18 -15.07 43.57
CA MET A 1 14.60 -14.67 42.21
C MET A 1 13.81 -15.50 41.21
N ARG A 2 13.15 -14.89 40.22
CA ARG A 2 12.41 -15.67 39.22
C ARG A 2 13.40 -16.39 38.31
N GLU A 3 13.33 -17.72 38.26
CA GLU A 3 14.09 -18.51 37.29
C GLU A 3 13.73 -18.03 35.90
N ARG A 4 14.70 -17.50 35.17
CA ARG A 4 14.52 -17.16 33.75
C ARG A 4 14.66 -18.46 32.97
N GLU A 5 13.58 -18.84 32.28
CA GLU A 5 13.55 -20.01 31.40
C GLU A 5 14.66 -19.91 30.33
N ILE A 6 15.35 -21.02 30.05
CA ILE A 6 16.39 -21.08 29.02
C ILE A 6 15.72 -21.49 27.71
N LEU A 7 14.95 -20.55 27.16
CA LEU A 7 14.28 -20.73 25.88
C LEU A 7 15.17 -20.20 24.76
N VAL A 8 15.42 -21.03 23.76
CA VAL A 8 16.00 -20.60 22.48
C VAL A 8 14.93 -20.58 21.41
N GLU A 9 14.94 -19.51 20.63
CA GLU A 9 14.05 -19.35 19.49
C GLU A 9 14.79 -19.76 18.22
N CYS A 10 14.33 -20.85 17.61
CA CYS A 10 14.93 -21.42 16.41
C CYS A 10 14.01 -21.21 15.21
N ARG A 11 14.60 -20.95 14.05
CA ARG A 11 13.92 -20.94 12.76
C ARG A 11 14.70 -21.78 11.77
N LYS A 12 13.99 -22.54 10.93
CA LYS A 12 14.61 -23.32 9.85
C LYS A 12 15.07 -22.40 8.71
N CYS A 13 14.29 -21.37 8.42
CA CYS A 13 14.56 -20.32 7.42
C CYS A 13 13.97 -18.98 7.91
N PRO A 14 14.34 -17.83 7.32
CA PRO A 14 13.80 -16.53 7.75
C PRO A 14 12.26 -16.46 7.76
N ASP A 15 11.63 -17.13 6.79
CA ASP A 15 10.18 -17.15 6.60
C ASP A 15 9.45 -18.29 7.34
N SER A 16 10.19 -19.17 8.05
CA SER A 16 9.56 -20.27 8.78
C SER A 16 9.01 -19.81 10.13
N ASP A 17 7.99 -20.51 10.61
CA ASP A 17 7.48 -20.34 11.97
C ASP A 17 8.59 -20.49 13.02
N GLN A 18 8.47 -19.70 14.07
CA GLN A 18 9.41 -19.68 15.18
C GLN A 18 9.09 -20.82 16.14
N VAL A 19 10.10 -21.64 16.43
CA VAL A 19 10.00 -22.73 17.39
C VAL A 19 10.78 -22.35 18.63
N THR A 20 10.13 -22.39 19.78
CA THR A 20 10.77 -22.14 21.07
C THR A 20 11.15 -23.48 21.70
N GLN A 21 12.39 -23.63 22.13
CA GLN A 21 12.88 -24.85 22.77
C GLN A 21 13.52 -24.54 24.12
N ASP A 22 13.13 -25.28 25.16
CA ASP A 22 13.84 -25.29 26.44
C ASP A 22 15.04 -26.22 26.33
N LEU A 23 16.22 -25.70 26.64
CA LEU A 23 17.47 -26.46 26.60
C LEU A 23 17.72 -27.31 27.87
N ARG A 24 16.92 -27.12 28.92
CA ARG A 24 17.07 -27.91 30.15
C ARG A 24 16.66 -29.35 29.90
N ARG A 25 17.54 -30.29 30.28
CA ARG A 25 17.24 -31.72 30.27
C ARG A 25 16.80 -32.18 31.65
N VAL A 26 15.94 -33.21 31.67
CA VAL A 26 15.54 -33.91 32.89
C VAL A 26 16.25 -35.25 32.93
N TYR A 27 16.96 -35.54 34.03
CA TYR A 27 17.62 -36.82 34.28
C TYR A 27 17.20 -37.30 35.67
N ASP A 28 16.67 -38.53 35.78
CA ASP A 28 16.11 -39.09 37.02
C ASP A 28 15.13 -38.17 37.76
N GLY A 29 14.31 -37.42 36.99
CA GLY A 29 13.36 -36.44 37.53
C GLY A 29 13.98 -35.12 37.98
N ILE A 30 15.31 -34.95 37.90
CA ILE A 30 16.03 -33.72 38.23
C ILE A 30 16.24 -32.90 36.96
N THR A 31 15.80 -31.63 36.98
CA THR A 31 15.99 -30.71 35.85
C THR A 31 17.35 -30.04 35.94
N THR A 32 18.02 -29.91 34.80
CA THR A 32 19.33 -29.23 34.71
C THR A 32 19.19 -27.76 35.11
N ASP A 33 20.13 -27.26 35.93
CA ASP A 33 20.15 -25.87 36.40
C ASP A 33 20.20 -24.87 35.22
N ALA A 34 19.25 -23.93 35.22
CA ALA A 34 19.13 -22.94 34.15
C ALA A 34 20.40 -22.09 34.00
N THR A 35 21.04 -21.71 35.10
CA THR A 35 22.25 -20.88 35.08
C THR A 35 23.43 -21.61 34.46
N ARG A 36 23.62 -22.89 34.79
CA ARG A 36 24.65 -23.74 34.18
C ARG A 36 24.46 -23.89 32.68
N VAL A 37 23.24 -24.16 32.22
CA VAL A 37 22.93 -24.26 30.78
C VAL A 37 23.24 -22.94 30.07
N ARG A 38 22.85 -21.82 30.67
CA ARG A 38 23.10 -20.47 30.15
C ARG A 38 24.59 -20.19 29.99
N VAL A 39 25.38 -20.48 31.04
CA VAL A 39 26.84 -20.31 31.04
C VAL A 39 27.47 -21.17 29.94
N LEU A 40 27.14 -22.46 29.88
CA LEU A 40 27.66 -23.39 28.87
C LEU A 40 27.33 -22.93 27.44
N LEU A 41 26.09 -22.50 27.20
CA LEU A 41 25.67 -21.98 25.89
C LEU A 41 26.52 -20.76 25.51
N THR A 42 26.57 -19.75 26.38
CA THR A 42 27.28 -18.50 26.05
C THR A 42 28.79 -18.64 25.95
N MET A 43 29.39 -19.56 26.73
CA MET A 43 30.84 -19.76 26.75
C MET A 43 31.36 -20.37 25.44
N HIS A 44 30.53 -21.13 24.73
CA HIS A 44 30.92 -21.84 23.52
C HIS A 44 30.40 -21.21 22.22
N LEU A 45 29.68 -20.08 22.30
CA LEU A 45 29.22 -19.36 21.12
C LEU A 45 30.26 -18.32 20.72
N GLU A 46 30.96 -18.57 19.61
CA GLU A 46 31.73 -17.55 18.93
C GLU A 46 30.80 -16.75 18.00
N PRO A 47 30.74 -15.40 18.12
CA PRO A 47 30.01 -14.59 17.18
C PRO A 47 30.55 -14.81 15.76
N LEU A 48 29.70 -15.26 14.86
CA LEU A 48 30.08 -15.36 13.46
C LEU A 48 30.38 -13.96 12.92
N GLN A 49 31.52 -13.82 12.26
CA GLN A 49 31.80 -12.58 11.53
C GLN A 49 30.76 -12.39 10.44
N ASN A 50 30.24 -11.17 10.33
CA ASN A 50 29.36 -10.83 9.23
C ASN A 50 30.12 -11.07 7.91
N PRO A 51 29.48 -11.70 6.92
CA PRO A 51 30.12 -11.90 5.63
C PRO A 51 30.48 -10.53 5.02
N PRO A 52 31.59 -10.44 4.26
CA PRO A 52 31.93 -9.23 3.54
C PRO A 52 30.77 -8.75 2.66
N PRO A 53 30.56 -7.43 2.52
CA PRO A 53 29.52 -6.90 1.65
C PRO A 53 29.68 -7.41 0.22
N ASN A 54 28.59 -7.91 -0.37
CA ASN A 54 28.59 -8.32 -1.78
C ASN A 54 28.47 -7.07 -2.67
N SER A 55 29.60 -6.64 -3.24
CA SER A 55 29.71 -5.46 -4.11
C SER A 55 28.82 -5.53 -5.35
N GLU A 56 28.71 -6.70 -5.99
CA GLU A 56 27.84 -6.93 -7.16
C GLU A 56 26.36 -6.72 -6.79
N LYS A 57 25.93 -7.31 -5.67
CA LYS A 57 24.56 -7.17 -5.19
C LYS A 57 24.25 -5.71 -4.83
N ILE A 58 25.18 -5.02 -4.17
CA ILE A 58 25.07 -3.60 -3.87
C ILE A 58 24.91 -2.78 -5.15
N GLN A 59 25.77 -3.00 -6.14
CA GLN A 59 25.70 -2.30 -7.42
C GLN A 59 24.39 -2.59 -8.18
N SER A 60 23.89 -3.83 -8.10
CA SER A 60 22.61 -4.21 -8.71
C SER A 60 21.42 -3.42 -8.14
N PHE A 61 21.43 -3.14 -6.83
CA PHE A 61 20.41 -2.31 -6.19
C PHE A 61 20.50 -0.86 -6.64
N TYR A 62 21.70 -0.27 -6.64
CA TYR A 62 21.90 1.10 -7.15
C TYR A 62 21.43 1.25 -8.60
N ASN A 63 21.80 0.31 -9.47
CA ASN A 63 21.40 0.33 -10.87
C ASN A 63 19.88 0.20 -11.06
N LYS A 64 19.21 -0.55 -10.17
CA LYS A 64 17.75 -0.71 -10.19
C LYS A 64 17.06 0.58 -9.76
N ASP A 65 17.56 1.22 -8.71
CA ASP A 65 17.01 2.47 -8.19
C ASP A 65 17.22 3.63 -9.17
N GLU A 66 18.40 3.70 -9.81
CA GLU A 66 18.68 4.69 -10.85
C GLU A 66 17.73 4.53 -12.05
N ARG A 67 17.53 3.29 -12.52
CA ARG A 67 16.55 3.00 -13.58
C ARG A 67 15.14 3.43 -13.18
N ARG A 68 14.72 3.14 -11.95
CA ARG A 68 13.40 3.54 -11.44
C ARG A 68 13.26 5.06 -11.37
N ALA A 69 14.29 5.77 -10.90
CA ALA A 69 14.31 7.22 -10.82
C ALA A 69 14.18 7.88 -12.21
N LYS A 70 14.95 7.40 -13.19
CA LYS A 70 14.86 7.86 -14.59
C LYS A 70 13.46 7.64 -15.17
N GLN A 71 12.86 6.48 -14.89
CA GLN A 71 11.49 6.19 -15.34
C GLN A 71 10.46 7.15 -14.72
N ILE A 72 10.56 7.41 -13.42
CA ILE A 72 9.68 8.36 -12.72
C ILE A 72 9.84 9.77 -13.31
N GLN A 73 11.08 10.21 -13.55
CA GLN A 73 11.35 11.52 -14.15
C GLN A 73 10.71 11.63 -15.54
N LYS A 74 10.85 10.60 -16.38
CA LYS A 74 10.25 10.56 -17.72
C LYS A 74 8.73 10.66 -17.67
N VAL A 75 8.08 9.93 -16.76
CA VAL A 75 6.62 10.00 -16.57
C VAL A 75 6.18 11.39 -16.14
N ARG A 76 6.89 12.00 -15.18
CA ARG A 76 6.60 13.38 -14.72
C ARG A 76 6.72 14.40 -15.85
N GLN A 77 7.78 14.31 -16.66
CA GLN A 77 7.96 15.20 -17.81
C GLN A 77 6.85 15.03 -18.86
N ALA A 78 6.45 13.79 -19.14
CA ALA A 78 5.35 13.51 -20.06
C ALA A 78 4.02 14.07 -19.56
N ALA A 79 3.73 13.92 -18.26
CA ALA A 79 2.54 14.47 -17.62
C ALA A 79 2.52 16.01 -17.69
N ALA A 80 3.64 16.67 -17.33
CA ALA A 80 3.76 18.12 -17.41
C ALA A 80 3.58 18.64 -18.85
N LYS A 81 4.13 17.92 -19.84
CA LYS A 81 3.94 18.27 -21.26
C LYS A 81 2.49 18.10 -21.72
N LYS A 82 1.79 17.07 -21.24
CA LYS A 82 0.36 16.86 -21.52
C LYS A 82 -0.49 17.97 -20.92
N GLU A 83 -0.27 18.27 -19.64
CA GLU A 83 -0.98 19.32 -18.91
C GLU A 83 -0.79 20.70 -19.58
N LYS A 84 0.43 21.02 -20.03
CA LYS A 84 0.70 22.26 -20.77
C LYS A 84 -0.12 22.33 -22.07
N ARG A 85 -0.16 21.25 -22.85
CA ARG A 85 -0.93 21.19 -24.10
C ARG A 85 -2.43 21.32 -23.85
N GLU A 86 -2.95 20.69 -22.79
CA GLU A 86 -4.36 20.80 -22.42
C GLU A 86 -4.74 22.22 -21.99
N ARG A 87 -3.88 22.90 -21.22
CA ARG A 87 -4.06 24.32 -20.87
C ARG A 87 -4.05 25.24 -22.09
N GLU A 88 -3.12 25.02 -23.02
CA GLU A 88 -3.04 25.80 -24.26
C GLU A 88 -4.27 25.58 -25.14
N ALA A 89 -4.74 24.34 -25.27
CA ALA A 89 -5.96 24.01 -26.01
C ALA A 89 -7.21 24.63 -25.37
N ALA A 90 -7.34 24.56 -24.04
CA ALA A 90 -8.44 25.19 -23.31
C ALA A 90 -8.44 26.72 -23.46
N ALA A 91 -7.25 27.35 -23.41
CA ALA A 91 -7.12 28.78 -23.63
C ALA A 91 -7.49 29.19 -25.06
N ALA A 92 -7.11 28.40 -26.07
CA ALA A 92 -7.50 28.63 -27.45
C ALA A 92 -9.02 28.51 -27.64
N ALA A 93 -9.64 27.46 -27.10
CA ALA A 93 -11.09 27.28 -27.15
C ALA A 93 -11.85 28.43 -26.46
N ALA A 94 -11.35 28.92 -25.32
CA ALA A 94 -11.95 30.04 -24.60
C ALA A 94 -11.88 31.36 -25.38
N LYS A 95 -10.88 31.57 -26.25
CA LYS A 95 -10.82 32.75 -27.13
C LYS A 95 -11.89 32.69 -28.22
N ILE A 96 -12.04 31.53 -28.85
CA ILE A 96 -13.05 31.31 -29.90
C ILE A 96 -14.48 31.50 -29.35
N ALA A 97 -14.74 31.03 -28.12
CA ALA A 97 -16.04 31.22 -27.46
C ALA A 97 -16.35 32.68 -27.06
N LYS A 98 -15.35 33.56 -26.96
CA LYS A 98 -15.54 34.98 -26.64
C LYS A 98 -15.77 35.85 -27.87
N GLU A 99 -15.30 35.41 -29.05
CA GLU A 99 -15.49 36.11 -30.33
C GLU A 99 -16.80 35.75 -31.04
N THR A 100 -17.60 34.83 -30.49
CA THR A 100 -18.96 34.57 -30.95
C THR A 100 -19.93 35.48 -30.19
N PRO A 101 -20.47 36.56 -30.80
CA PRO A 101 -21.53 37.32 -30.18
C PRO A 101 -22.74 36.42 -30.00
N ARG A 102 -23.22 36.35 -28.76
CA ARG A 102 -24.55 35.81 -28.44
C ARG A 102 -25.56 36.72 -29.15
N VAL A 103 -25.99 36.33 -30.35
CA VAL A 103 -27.17 36.94 -31.00
C VAL A 103 -28.37 36.48 -30.17
N THR A 104 -28.74 37.30 -29.18
CA THR A 104 -30.07 37.31 -28.59
C THR A 104 -30.72 38.65 -28.89
N GLY A 105 -31.67 38.60 -29.82
CA GLY A 105 -32.70 39.57 -30.18
C GLY A 105 -33.50 38.87 -31.28
N THR A 106 -34.82 38.68 -31.21
CA THR A 106 -35.85 39.62 -30.76
C THR A 106 -37.21 38.90 -30.64
N THR A 107 -38.01 39.34 -29.66
CA THR A 107 -39.49 39.44 -29.68
C THR A 107 -40.36 38.21 -29.38
N GLY A 108 -41.17 38.32 -28.32
CA GLY A 108 -42.36 37.51 -28.04
C GLY A 108 -42.90 37.81 -26.63
N GLU A 109 -44.08 38.41 -26.57
CA GLU A 109 -44.68 39.18 -25.48
C GLU A 109 -44.96 38.50 -24.12
N VAL A 110 -45.04 39.39 -23.13
CA VAL A 110 -45.88 39.36 -21.91
C VAL A 110 -47.17 38.57 -22.08
N ILE A 111 -47.42 37.60 -21.20
CA ILE A 111 -48.71 37.43 -20.52
C ILE A 111 -48.43 37.06 -19.07
N GLN A 112 -48.62 38.04 -18.18
CA GLN A 112 -48.92 37.76 -16.77
C GLN A 112 -50.38 37.31 -16.68
N THR A 113 -50.63 36.18 -16.02
CA THR A 113 -51.90 35.96 -15.33
C THR A 113 -51.60 35.43 -13.94
N ASP A 114 -51.95 36.29 -12.99
CA ASP A 114 -52.07 36.11 -11.57
C ASP A 114 -52.94 34.90 -11.22
N GLY A 115 -52.62 34.18 -10.14
CA GLY A 115 -53.28 32.92 -9.83
C GLY A 115 -52.83 32.21 -8.55
N ARG A 116 -53.01 32.88 -7.42
CA ARG A 116 -53.52 32.34 -6.13
C ARG A 116 -52.67 31.32 -5.34
N ASP A 117 -52.46 31.70 -4.08
CA ASP A 117 -51.89 30.96 -2.95
C ASP A 117 -52.50 29.56 -2.73
N ASP A 118 -51.72 28.57 -2.28
CA ASP A 118 -51.95 27.90 -0.99
C ASP A 118 -50.77 26.97 -0.58
N GLN A 119 -50.79 26.56 0.69
CA GLN A 119 -49.69 26.24 1.59
C GLN A 119 -48.91 24.94 1.34
N GLY A 120 -47.63 24.99 1.71
CA GLY A 120 -47.07 24.21 2.84
C GLY A 120 -46.93 22.69 2.71
N THR A 121 -45.70 22.21 3.00
CA THR A 121 -45.35 20.97 3.74
C THR A 121 -44.16 20.25 3.10
N THR A 122 -42.97 20.43 3.70
CA THR A 122 -41.89 19.44 3.74
C THR A 122 -42.32 18.31 4.70
N PRO A 123 -41.90 17.03 4.52
CA PRO A 123 -40.57 16.64 5.01
C PRO A 123 -39.83 15.54 4.22
N ALA A 124 -38.51 15.58 4.39
CA ALA A 124 -37.51 14.52 4.51
C ALA A 124 -37.76 13.12 3.92
N SER A 125 -36.75 12.62 3.18
CA SER A 125 -35.83 11.53 3.57
C SER A 125 -35.44 10.62 2.39
N SER A 126 -34.34 9.88 2.56
CA SER A 126 -33.85 8.75 1.74
C SER A 126 -33.11 9.17 0.45
N GLU A 127 -31.97 8.62 0.01
CA GLU A 127 -31.20 7.43 0.37
C GLU A 127 -29.76 7.55 -0.20
N VAL A 128 -28.79 7.04 0.56
CA VAL A 128 -27.43 6.70 0.11
C VAL A 128 -27.47 5.40 -0.71
N PRO A 129 -26.63 5.23 -1.75
CA PRO A 129 -26.27 3.89 -2.20
C PRO A 129 -24.82 3.55 -1.85
N ASP A 130 -24.72 2.59 -0.92
CA ASP A 130 -23.54 1.79 -0.60
C ASP A 130 -23.28 0.78 -1.74
N GLY A 131 -22.08 0.78 -2.31
CA GLY A 131 -21.71 -0.04 -3.47
C GLY A 131 -20.56 -1.01 -3.19
N LYS A 132 -20.88 -2.16 -2.60
CA LYS A 132 -20.00 -3.35 -2.46
C LYS A 132 -19.58 -3.93 -3.80
N SER A 133 -18.29 -4.25 -3.97
CA SER A 133 -17.79 -5.38 -4.79
C SER A 133 -16.26 -5.46 -4.65
N ALA A 134 -15.55 -6.59 -4.70
CA ALA A 134 -15.83 -8.00 -4.48
C ALA A 134 -14.45 -8.66 -4.28
N LEU A 135 -14.28 -9.49 -3.25
CA LEU A 135 -13.08 -10.32 -3.08
C LEU A 135 -12.93 -11.28 -4.26
N ARG A 136 -11.71 -11.38 -4.81
CA ARG A 136 -11.39 -12.41 -5.80
C ARG A 136 -10.14 -13.20 -5.40
N SER A 137 -10.38 -14.25 -4.64
CA SER A 137 -9.43 -15.33 -4.34
C SER A 137 -9.26 -16.21 -5.58
N LYS A 138 -8.02 -16.53 -6.00
CA LYS A 138 -7.74 -17.66 -6.91
C LYS A 138 -6.52 -18.45 -6.45
N LYS A 139 -6.79 -19.68 -6.00
CA LYS A 139 -5.85 -20.77 -5.66
C LYS A 139 -5.44 -21.51 -6.96
N ARG A 140 -4.22 -22.09 -6.95
CA ARG A 140 -3.50 -22.79 -8.04
C ARG A 140 -4.18 -24.10 -8.50
N PRO A 141 -3.68 -24.72 -9.60
CA PRO A 141 -3.45 -26.17 -9.60
C PRO A 141 -1.98 -26.56 -9.85
N ARG A 142 -1.59 -27.63 -9.18
CA ARG A 142 -0.31 -28.37 -9.21
C ARG A 142 -0.25 -29.22 -10.48
N LYS A 143 0.92 -29.30 -11.14
CA LYS A 143 1.18 -30.30 -12.19
C LYS A 143 2.26 -31.25 -11.70
N GLU A 144 1.85 -32.48 -11.43
CA GLU A 144 2.72 -33.65 -11.27
C GLU A 144 2.94 -34.26 -12.66
N THR A 145 4.18 -34.64 -12.94
CA THR A 145 4.58 -35.66 -13.93
C THR A 145 6.00 -36.03 -13.52
N GLY A 146 6.33 -37.27 -13.13
CA GLY A 146 5.90 -38.53 -13.72
C GLY A 146 7.09 -39.05 -14.50
#